data_AF-A0A699I519-F1
#
_entry.id   AF-A0A699I519-F1
#
_cell.length_a   1.000
_cell.length_b   1.000
_cell.length_c   1.000
_cell.angle_alpha   90.00
_cell.angle_beta   90.00
_cell.angle_gamma   90.00
#
_symmetry.space_group_name_H-M   'P 1'
#
loop_
_entity.id
_entity.type
_entity.pdbx_description
1 polymer ?
#
loop_
_entity_poly.entity_id
_entity_poly.type
_entity_poly.pdbx_seq_one_letter_code
_entity_poly.pdbx_strand_id
1 'polypeptide(L)'
;MEDDMLKAQSKVIDILCNLKLMYPCGFFDIMIHLVIHLPLEDLKGAKPEGVIAEGYVAEEALTFSSHYFRDVTMKFNCPDRNVDCPPLTCQFQVFISVCKSISLRLVIRNDHPELKKVIWYVLHNSPKIDTYPVKFKSQFPNKDMKEEFPNWFGSQIHQRHVDKDLGFSASSELFALACGATLTPISVNSCVVNGVRFFVRSRDERRITQNSGICSPDEDGEMYYG
;
A
#
# COMPACT_ATOMS: atom_id res chain seq x y z
N MET A 1 -45.66 -15.55 23.45
CA MET A 1 -44.48 -15.47 24.33
C MET A 1 -43.90 -16.86 24.61
N GLU A 2 -44.64 -17.78 25.23
CA GLU A 2 -44.16 -19.16 25.48
C GLU A 2 -44.02 -19.98 24.19
N ASP A 3 -44.97 -19.84 23.26
CA ASP A 3 -44.95 -20.49 21.94
C ASP A 3 -43.83 -19.96 21.02
N ASP A 4 -43.49 -18.67 21.13
CA ASP A 4 -42.39 -18.05 20.39
C ASP A 4 -41.02 -18.51 20.92
N MET A 5 -40.91 -18.71 22.23
CA MET A 5 -39.72 -19.26 22.87
C MET A 5 -39.49 -20.72 22.47
N LEU A 6 -40.54 -21.55 22.46
CA LEU A 6 -40.46 -22.94 22.03
C LEU A 6 -40.07 -23.05 20.55
N LYS A 7 -40.57 -22.14 19.72
CA LYS A 7 -40.21 -22.05 18.29
C LYS A 7 -38.76 -21.59 18.08
N ALA A 8 -38.24 -20.69 18.92
CA ALA A 8 -36.84 -20.30 18.89
C ALA A 8 -35.92 -21.45 19.34
N GLN A 9 -36.32 -22.18 20.39
CA GLN A 9 -35.56 -23.31 20.92
C GLN A 9 -35.47 -24.46 19.90
N SER A 10 -36.55 -24.77 19.20
CA SER A 10 -36.56 -25.78 18.13
C SER A 10 -35.57 -25.44 17.00
N LYS A 11 -35.53 -24.17 16.58
CA LYS A 11 -34.59 -23.71 15.54
C LYS A 11 -33.13 -23.77 15.99
N VAL A 12 -32.84 -23.51 17.26
CA VAL A 12 -31.49 -23.66 17.81
C VAL A 12 -31.07 -25.13 17.74
N ILE A 13 -31.95 -26.06 18.11
CA ILE A 13 -31.68 -27.50 18.04
C ILE A 13 -31.39 -27.93 16.60
N ASP A 14 -32.18 -27.47 15.63
CA ASP A 14 -31.96 -27.78 14.21
C ASP A 14 -30.62 -27.24 13.70
N ILE A 15 -30.24 -26.02 14.10
CA ILE A 15 -28.95 -25.43 13.74
C ILE A 15 -27.81 -26.24 14.33
N LEU A 16 -27.89 -26.64 15.61
CA LEU A 16 -26.86 -27.45 16.26
C LEU A 16 -26.76 -28.86 15.64
N CYS A 17 -27.87 -29.48 15.28
CA CYS A 17 -27.89 -30.76 14.58
C CYS A 17 -27.23 -30.67 13.20
N ASN A 18 -27.49 -29.61 12.44
CA ASN A 18 -26.87 -29.38 11.14
C ASN A 18 -25.37 -29.09 11.25
N LEU A 19 -24.94 -28.33 12.25
CA LEU A 19 -23.52 -28.09 12.52
C LEU A 19 -22.80 -29.40 12.89
N LYS A 20 -23.42 -30.31 13.66
CA LYS A 20 -22.86 -31.62 13.99
C LYS A 20 -22.63 -32.52 12.76
N LEU A 21 -23.42 -32.34 11.70
CA LEU A 21 -23.26 -33.07 10.44
C LEU A 21 -22.15 -32.50 9.55
N MET A 22 -21.80 -31.22 9.73
CA MET A 22 -20.79 -30.53 8.92
C MET A 22 -19.38 -30.60 9.51
N TYR A 23 -19.25 -30.70 10.84
CA TYR A 23 -17.95 -30.65 11.52
C TYR A 23 -17.58 -32.02 12.14
N PRO A 24 -16.29 -32.41 12.12
CA PRO A 24 -15.81 -33.61 12.83
C PRO A 24 -16.20 -33.56 14.32
N CYS A 25 -16.56 -34.70 14.93
CA CYS A 25 -17.12 -34.74 16.29
C CYS A 25 -16.34 -33.91 17.32
N GLY A 26 -15.00 -33.96 17.31
CA GLY A 26 -14.18 -33.19 18.25
C GLY A 26 -14.28 -31.66 18.10
N PHE A 27 -14.60 -31.14 16.90
CA PHE A 27 -14.74 -29.70 16.66
C PHE A 27 -16.13 -29.19 17.08
N PHE A 28 -17.17 -30.00 16.84
CA PHE A 28 -18.52 -29.69 17.32
C PHE A 28 -18.57 -29.62 18.85
N ASP A 29 -17.87 -30.52 19.53
CA ASP A 29 -17.79 -30.52 20.99
C ASP A 29 -17.15 -29.23 21.53
N ILE A 30 -16.07 -28.73 20.90
CA ILE A 30 -15.41 -27.47 21.29
C ILE A 30 -16.33 -26.25 21.03
N MET A 31 -17.00 -26.19 19.88
CA MET A 31 -17.92 -25.09 19.54
C MET A 31 -19.13 -25.03 20.47
N ILE A 32 -19.74 -26.18 20.77
CA ILE A 32 -20.84 -26.29 21.74
C ILE A 32 -20.35 -25.90 23.13
N HIS A 33 -19.16 -26.36 23.52
CA HIS A 33 -18.57 -26.02 24.80
C HIS A 33 -18.39 -24.50 24.94
N LEU A 34 -17.85 -23.80 23.94
CA LEU A 34 -17.75 -22.34 23.98
C LEU A 34 -19.13 -21.68 24.13
N VAL A 35 -20.09 -21.99 23.26
CA VAL A 35 -21.41 -21.32 23.23
C VAL A 35 -22.19 -21.54 24.53
N ILE A 36 -22.05 -22.71 25.17
CA ILE A 36 -22.74 -23.04 26.43
C ILE A 36 -22.00 -22.52 27.66
N HIS A 37 -20.66 -22.53 27.66
CA HIS A 37 -19.87 -22.13 28.83
C HIS A 37 -19.60 -20.61 28.90
N LEU A 38 -19.65 -19.90 27.77
CA LEU A 38 -19.50 -18.43 27.66
C LEU A 38 -20.37 -17.64 28.65
N PRO A 39 -21.68 -17.90 28.80
CA PRO A 39 -22.53 -17.14 29.74
C PRO A 39 -22.35 -17.59 31.20
N LEU A 40 -21.82 -18.80 31.44
CA LEU A 40 -21.68 -19.39 32.78
C LEU A 40 -20.39 -18.95 33.48
N GLU A 41 -19.34 -18.64 32.73
CA GLU A 41 -18.06 -18.16 33.28
C GLU A 41 -18.07 -16.65 33.59
N ASP A 42 -18.83 -15.85 32.83
CA ASP A 42 -19.00 -14.41 33.09
C ASP A 42 -19.73 -14.13 34.42
N LEU A 43 -20.51 -15.11 34.91
CA LEU A 43 -21.12 -15.08 36.24
C LEU A 43 -20.14 -15.42 37.39
N LYS A 44 -18.97 -15.97 37.07
CA LYS A 44 -17.96 -16.44 38.04
C LYS A 44 -16.62 -15.72 37.90
N GLY A 45 -16.62 -14.42 37.62
CA GLY A 45 -15.45 -13.55 37.78
C GLY A 45 -14.27 -13.92 36.86
N ALA A 46 -14.11 -13.15 35.78
CA ALA A 46 -13.08 -13.34 34.76
C ALA A 46 -11.66 -13.48 35.36
N LYS A 47 -11.06 -14.67 35.18
CA LYS A 47 -9.62 -14.88 35.34
C LYS A 47 -8.94 -14.57 33.99
N PRO A 48 -7.86 -13.78 33.97
CA PRO A 48 -7.22 -13.35 32.72
C PRO A 48 -6.73 -14.52 31.85
N GLU A 49 -6.39 -15.66 32.46
CA GLU A 49 -5.95 -16.87 31.76
C GLU A 49 -7.07 -17.54 30.95
N GLY A 50 -8.32 -17.49 31.45
CA GLY A 50 -9.49 -18.05 30.77
C GLY A 50 -9.83 -17.25 29.51
N VAL A 51 -9.81 -15.91 29.61
CA VAL A 51 -10.07 -15.00 28.50
C VAL A 51 -9.00 -15.13 27.40
N ILE A 52 -7.74 -15.38 27.77
CA ILE A 52 -6.66 -15.64 26.80
C ILE A 52 -6.90 -16.97 26.08
N ALA A 53 -7.17 -18.05 26.81
CA ALA A 53 -7.44 -19.35 26.22
C ALA A 53 -8.67 -19.30 25.28
N GLU A 54 -9.72 -18.59 25.68
CA GLU A 54 -10.91 -18.35 24.87
C GLU A 54 -10.59 -17.60 23.57
N GLY A 55 -9.80 -16.52 23.66
CA GLY A 55 -9.34 -15.77 22.49
C GLY A 55 -8.59 -16.66 21.49
N TYR A 56 -7.73 -17.55 21.97
CA TYR A 56 -7.02 -18.52 21.12
C TYR A 56 -7.99 -19.51 20.45
N VAL A 57 -8.96 -20.06 21.17
CA VAL A 57 -9.92 -21.01 20.58
C VAL A 57 -10.81 -20.33 19.53
N ALA A 58 -11.24 -19.10 19.78
CA ALA A 58 -11.97 -18.29 18.81
C ALA A 58 -11.12 -17.99 17.56
N GLU A 59 -9.84 -17.66 17.73
CA GLU A 59 -8.91 -17.39 16.63
C GLU A 59 -8.64 -18.63 15.77
N GLU A 60 -8.42 -19.79 16.39
CA GLU A 60 -8.24 -21.07 15.69
C GLU A 60 -9.50 -21.49 14.92
N ALA A 61 -10.69 -21.32 15.52
CA ALA A 61 -11.95 -21.63 14.85
C ALA A 61 -12.19 -20.74 13.62
N LEU A 62 -11.86 -19.44 13.69
CA LEU A 62 -11.95 -18.51 12.56
C LEU A 62 -10.92 -18.83 11.46
N THR A 63 -9.69 -19.18 11.86
CA THR A 63 -8.63 -19.62 10.94
C THR A 63 -9.07 -20.86 10.17
N PHE A 64 -9.55 -21.88 10.87
CA PHE A 64 -10.07 -23.10 10.26
C PHE A 64 -11.25 -22.84 9.32
N SER A 65 -12.22 -22.02 9.75
CA SER A 65 -13.38 -21.65 8.95
C SER A 65 -13.01 -20.90 7.65
N SER A 66 -11.91 -20.11 7.67
CA SER A 66 -11.44 -19.38 6.49
C SER A 66 -11.07 -20.30 5.31
N HIS A 67 -10.66 -21.54 5.56
CA HIS A 67 -10.35 -22.51 4.51
C HIS A 67 -11.60 -22.99 3.73
N TYR A 68 -12.76 -22.97 4.38
CA TYR A 68 -14.04 -23.38 3.81
C TYR A 68 -14.81 -22.21 3.18
N PHE A 69 -14.66 -21.00 3.72
CA PHE A 69 -15.33 -19.79 3.23
C PHE A 69 -14.37 -18.88 2.42
N ARG A 70 -13.79 -19.40 1.33
CA ARG A 70 -12.85 -18.61 0.49
C ARG A 70 -13.46 -17.36 -0.13
N ASP A 71 -14.77 -17.37 -0.37
CA ASP A 71 -15.50 -16.27 -1.00
C ASP A 71 -16.02 -15.24 0.02
N VAL A 72 -15.75 -15.42 1.32
CA VAL A 72 -16.12 -14.48 2.38
C VAL A 72 -14.86 -13.78 2.88
N THR A 73 -14.85 -12.44 2.80
CA THR A 73 -13.73 -11.62 3.27
C THR A 73 -13.61 -11.70 4.80
N MET A 74 -12.76 -12.62 5.27
CA MET A 74 -12.38 -12.78 6.68
C MET A 74 -11.08 -12.01 6.96
N LYS A 75 -10.80 -11.67 8.23
CA LYS A 75 -9.56 -10.98 8.66
C LYS A 75 -8.28 -11.57 8.04
N PHE A 76 -8.26 -12.90 7.83
CA PHE A 76 -7.12 -13.67 7.33
C PHE A 76 -7.01 -13.74 5.80
N ASN A 77 -8.08 -13.43 5.06
CA ASN A 77 -8.08 -13.40 3.59
C ASN A 77 -8.12 -11.95 3.04
N CYS A 78 -8.15 -10.95 3.93
CA CYS A 78 -7.98 -9.56 3.53
C CYS A 78 -6.54 -9.35 3.02
N PRO A 79 -6.34 -8.81 1.80
CA PRO A 79 -5.03 -8.37 1.38
C PRO A 79 -4.48 -7.34 2.38
N ASP A 80 -3.14 -7.28 2.50
CA ASP A 80 -2.49 -6.33 3.40
C ASP A 80 -3.01 -4.90 3.13
N ARG A 81 -3.15 -4.11 4.19
CA ARG A 81 -3.68 -2.74 4.14
C ARG A 81 -2.84 -1.82 3.24
N ASN A 82 -1.57 -2.16 3.02
CA ASN A 82 -0.62 -1.41 2.21
C ASN A 82 -0.35 -2.06 0.84
N VAL A 83 -1.12 -3.07 0.41
CA VAL A 83 -0.94 -3.62 -0.95
C VAL A 83 -1.10 -2.51 -1.99
N ASP A 84 -0.04 -2.29 -2.77
CA ASP A 84 -0.07 -1.42 -3.92
C ASP A 84 -0.96 -2.04 -5.01
N CYS A 85 -1.56 -1.19 -5.85
CA CYS A 85 -2.20 -1.70 -7.06
C CYS A 85 -1.19 -2.55 -7.86
N PRO A 86 -1.65 -3.58 -8.60
CA PRO A 86 -0.77 -4.40 -9.43
C PRO A 86 0.14 -3.49 -10.27
N PRO A 87 1.45 -3.76 -10.32
CA PRO A 87 2.38 -2.90 -11.04
C PRO A 87 1.91 -2.76 -12.48
N LEU A 88 1.76 -1.51 -12.92
CA LEU A 88 1.48 -1.20 -14.31
C LEU A 88 2.60 -1.78 -15.16
N THR A 89 2.28 -2.32 -16.34
CA THR A 89 3.28 -2.72 -17.34
C THR A 89 3.84 -1.46 -18.00
N CYS A 90 4.61 -0.68 -17.24
CA CYS A 90 5.24 0.54 -17.73
C CYS A 90 6.69 0.28 -18.12
N GLN A 91 7.14 1.01 -19.14
CA GLN A 91 8.53 1.00 -19.58
C GLN A 91 9.41 1.81 -18.63
N PHE A 92 8.96 2.95 -18.12
CA PHE A 92 9.78 3.78 -17.21
C PHE A 92 9.40 3.57 -15.75
N GLN A 93 10.41 3.42 -14.89
CA GLN A 93 10.23 3.19 -13.45
C GLN A 93 9.47 4.33 -12.75
N VAL A 94 9.63 5.57 -13.23
CA VAL A 94 8.89 6.74 -12.72
C VAL A 94 7.37 6.58 -12.86
N PHE A 95 6.89 5.82 -13.85
CA PHE A 95 5.46 5.56 -14.03
C PHE A 95 4.98 4.28 -13.31
N ILE A 96 5.90 3.42 -12.86
CA ILE A 96 5.58 2.23 -12.06
C ILE A 96 5.34 2.60 -10.60
N SER A 97 6.11 3.56 -10.06
CA SER A 97 6.04 3.94 -8.65
C SER A 97 4.73 4.65 -8.31
N VAL A 98 3.75 3.91 -7.76
CA VAL A 98 2.47 4.46 -7.33
C VAL A 98 2.59 5.04 -5.92
N CYS A 99 2.51 6.37 -5.79
CA CYS A 99 2.35 7.01 -4.50
C CYS A 99 0.86 7.09 -4.13
N LYS A 100 0.44 6.26 -3.17
CA LYS A 100 -0.94 6.25 -2.64
C LYS A 100 -1.04 7.19 -1.44
N SER A 101 -1.59 8.38 -1.66
CA SER A 101 -1.89 9.32 -0.58
C SER A 101 -2.92 8.73 0.40
N ILE A 102 -2.59 8.72 1.68
CA ILE A 102 -3.56 8.37 2.76
C ILE A 102 -4.19 9.63 3.36
N SER A 103 -3.50 10.76 3.29
CA SER A 103 -3.98 12.04 3.84
C SER A 103 -4.63 12.92 2.78
N LEU A 104 -5.21 14.03 3.25
CA LEU A 104 -5.59 15.16 2.41
C LEU A 104 -4.41 15.57 1.50
N ARG A 105 -4.74 15.81 0.23
CA ARG A 105 -3.83 16.35 -0.79
C ARG A 105 -3.98 17.86 -0.81
N LEU A 106 -2.88 18.56 -0.59
CA LEU A 106 -2.84 20.02 -0.64
C LEU A 106 -2.02 20.46 -1.84
N VAL A 107 -2.60 21.29 -2.70
CA VAL A 107 -1.84 21.95 -3.76
C VAL A 107 -1.01 23.05 -3.11
N ILE A 108 0.31 22.93 -3.25
CA ILE A 108 1.25 23.94 -2.75
C ILE A 108 1.68 24.83 -3.90
N ARG A 109 1.86 26.13 -3.62
CA ARG A 109 2.54 27.03 -4.56
C ARG A 109 3.99 26.58 -4.62
N ASN A 110 4.43 26.26 -5.83
CA ASN A 110 5.77 25.76 -6.05
C ASN A 110 6.76 26.92 -6.08
N ASP A 111 7.82 26.82 -5.29
CA ASP A 111 9.06 27.50 -5.63
C ASP A 111 9.68 26.73 -6.81
N HIS A 112 9.59 27.37 -7.98
CA HIS A 112 10.10 26.88 -9.26
C HIS A 112 11.52 26.26 -9.24
N PRO A 113 12.50 26.70 -8.41
CA PRO A 113 13.85 26.11 -8.42
C PRO A 113 13.92 24.63 -7.99
N GLU A 114 13.15 24.19 -7.00
CA GLU A 114 13.24 22.80 -6.52
C GLU A 114 12.65 21.80 -7.52
N LEU A 115 11.60 22.21 -8.25
CA LEU A 115 11.02 21.36 -9.28
C LEU A 115 12.00 21.05 -10.41
N LYS A 116 12.84 22.03 -10.80
CA LYS A 116 13.87 21.80 -11.82
C LYS A 116 14.86 20.73 -11.39
N LYS A 117 15.27 20.73 -10.12
CA LYS A 117 16.16 19.70 -9.56
C LYS A 117 15.52 18.32 -9.59
N VAL A 118 14.23 18.22 -9.26
CA VAL A 118 13.48 16.95 -9.31
C VAL A 118 13.34 16.45 -10.74
N ILE A 119 12.97 17.31 -11.68
CA ILE A 119 12.86 16.95 -13.11
C ILE A 119 14.21 16.45 -13.62
N TRP A 120 15.30 17.17 -13.33
CA TRP A 120 16.65 16.74 -13.66
C TRP A 120 16.98 15.37 -13.05
N TYR A 121 16.69 15.17 -11.77
CA TYR A 121 16.96 13.90 -11.09
C TYR A 121 16.26 12.72 -11.78
N VAL A 122 14.98 12.88 -12.14
CA VAL A 122 14.21 11.84 -12.83
C VAL A 122 14.83 11.52 -14.20
N LEU A 123 15.18 12.56 -14.98
CA LEU A 123 15.77 12.37 -16.31
C LEU A 123 17.17 11.76 -16.25
N HIS A 124 17.99 12.17 -15.28
CA HIS A 124 19.35 11.69 -15.11
C HIS A 124 19.41 10.21 -14.68
N ASN A 125 18.46 9.77 -13.85
CA ASN A 125 18.40 8.40 -13.34
C ASN A 125 17.54 7.47 -14.22
N SER A 126 17.32 7.83 -15.50
CA SER A 126 16.50 7.04 -16.43
C SER A 126 17.38 6.38 -17.50
N PRO A 127 17.80 5.11 -17.33
CA PRO A 127 18.76 4.45 -18.23
C PRO A 127 18.31 4.43 -19.70
N LYS A 128 16.99 4.36 -19.90
CA LYS A 128 16.35 4.32 -21.21
C LYS A 128 16.59 5.58 -22.05
N ILE A 129 17.02 6.69 -21.44
CA ILE A 129 17.32 7.95 -22.14
C ILE A 129 18.79 8.36 -22.08
N ASP A 130 19.72 7.51 -21.62
CA ASP A 130 21.15 7.84 -21.47
C ASP A 130 21.83 8.30 -22.77
N THR A 131 21.28 7.92 -23.92
CA THR A 131 21.76 8.39 -25.22
C THR A 131 21.57 9.91 -25.41
N TYR A 132 20.56 10.51 -24.78
CA TYR A 132 20.23 11.93 -24.94
C TYR A 132 21.19 12.87 -24.20
N PRO A 133 21.55 12.64 -22.92
CA PRO A 133 22.58 13.43 -22.24
C PRO A 133 23.92 13.46 -22.99
N VAL A 134 24.33 12.33 -23.57
CA VAL A 134 25.56 12.25 -24.39
C VAL A 134 25.45 13.13 -25.64
N LYS A 135 24.32 13.05 -26.36
CA LYS A 135 24.05 13.90 -27.53
C LYS A 135 24.02 15.38 -27.17
N PHE A 136 23.40 15.73 -26.05
CA PHE A 136 23.33 17.10 -25.56
C PHE A 136 24.72 17.66 -25.26
N LYS A 137 25.56 16.91 -24.50
CA LYS A 137 26.94 17.32 -24.20
C LYS A 137 27.79 17.48 -25.46
N SER A 138 27.59 16.62 -26.46
CA SER A 138 28.30 16.73 -27.74
C SER A 138 27.91 17.98 -28.53
N GLN A 139 26.65 18.44 -28.46
CA GLN A 139 26.18 19.64 -29.15
C GLN A 139 26.46 20.92 -28.35
N PHE A 140 26.43 20.82 -27.02
CA PHE A 140 26.49 21.94 -26.10
C PHE A 140 27.46 21.68 -24.93
N PRO A 141 28.77 21.62 -25.17
CA PRO A 141 29.75 21.27 -24.15
C PRO A 141 29.84 22.30 -22.99
N ASN A 142 29.47 23.55 -23.25
CA ASN A 142 29.59 24.65 -22.28
C ASN A 142 28.28 24.95 -21.53
N LYS A 143 27.20 24.23 -21.81
CA LYS A 143 25.88 24.48 -21.20
C LYS A 143 25.69 23.66 -19.93
N ASP A 144 24.97 24.23 -18.97
CA ASP A 144 24.61 23.50 -17.75
C ASP A 144 23.57 22.43 -18.08
N MET A 145 23.96 21.18 -17.86
CA MET A 145 23.13 20.01 -18.10
C MET A 145 21.88 20.00 -17.18
N LYS A 146 21.97 20.48 -15.94
CA LYS A 146 20.84 20.45 -15.00
C LYS A 146 19.75 21.45 -15.40
N GLU A 147 20.14 22.59 -15.95
CA GLU A 147 19.21 23.68 -16.28
C GLU A 147 18.65 23.58 -17.71
N GLU A 148 19.48 23.21 -18.68
CA GLU A 148 19.12 23.32 -20.11
C GLU A 148 18.71 21.99 -20.75
N PHE A 149 19.19 20.86 -20.22
CA PHE A 149 18.87 19.54 -20.76
C PHE A 149 17.36 19.23 -20.77
N PRO A 150 16.59 19.48 -19.68
CA PRO A 150 15.17 19.09 -19.66
C PRO A 150 14.37 19.76 -20.78
N ASN A 151 14.60 21.06 -21.01
CA ASN A 151 13.93 21.81 -22.07
C ASN A 151 14.37 21.34 -23.47
N TRP A 152 15.67 21.11 -23.66
CA TRP A 152 16.18 20.58 -24.93
C TRP A 152 15.63 19.19 -25.22
N PHE A 153 15.61 18.30 -24.21
CA PHE A 153 15.08 16.95 -24.32
C PHE A 153 13.60 16.97 -24.73
N GLY A 154 12.79 17.81 -24.07
CA GLY A 154 11.40 18.06 -24.44
C GLY A 154 11.26 18.41 -25.93
N SER A 155 11.98 19.43 -26.38
CA SER A 155 11.96 19.88 -27.77
C SER A 155 12.39 18.79 -28.76
N GLN A 156 13.40 17.99 -28.43
CA GLN A 156 13.85 16.89 -29.29
C GLN A 156 12.78 15.81 -29.49
N ILE A 157 12.07 15.43 -28.43
CA ILE A 157 11.01 14.42 -28.50
C ILE A 157 9.79 14.97 -29.25
N HIS A 158 9.42 16.24 -29.00
CA HIS A 158 8.34 16.90 -29.72
C HIS A 158 8.62 17.00 -31.23
N GLN A 159 9.83 17.42 -31.61
CA GLN A 159 10.23 17.53 -33.02
C GLN A 159 10.10 16.18 -33.75
N ARG A 160 10.65 15.12 -33.16
CA ARG A 160 10.57 13.76 -33.73
C ARG A 160 9.16 13.21 -33.83
N HIS A 161 8.29 13.61 -32.90
CA HIS A 161 6.87 13.23 -32.94
C HIS A 161 6.12 13.91 -34.09
N VAL A 162 6.41 15.20 -34.33
CA VAL A 162 5.82 15.97 -35.45
C VAL A 162 6.31 15.47 -36.80
N ASP A 163 7.61 15.15 -36.91
CA ASP A 163 8.24 14.75 -38.17
C ASP A 163 7.81 13.33 -38.65
N LYS A 164 6.98 12.61 -37.87
CA LYS A 164 6.50 11.24 -38.14
C LYS A 164 7.62 10.31 -38.60
N ASP A 165 8.76 10.42 -37.93
CA ASP A 165 9.96 9.67 -38.28
C ASP A 165 9.64 8.16 -38.28
N LEU A 166 9.73 7.52 -39.45
CA LEU A 166 9.19 6.17 -39.72
C LEU A 166 9.84 5.06 -38.87
N GLY A 167 10.93 5.37 -38.17
CA GLY A 167 11.59 4.50 -37.19
C GLY A 167 11.39 4.90 -35.71
N PHE A 168 10.74 6.02 -35.42
CA PHE A 168 10.54 6.54 -34.07
C PHE A 168 9.06 6.43 -33.66
N SER A 169 8.66 5.24 -33.21
CA SER A 169 7.45 5.13 -32.39
C SER A 169 7.81 5.58 -30.99
N ALA A 170 7.61 6.87 -30.68
CA ALA A 170 7.70 7.34 -29.31
C ALA A 170 6.68 6.55 -28.48
N SER A 171 7.14 5.78 -27.49
CA SER A 171 6.19 5.23 -26.52
C SER A 171 5.47 6.42 -25.87
N SER A 172 4.17 6.27 -25.62
CA SER A 172 3.37 7.29 -24.92
C SER A 172 4.05 7.76 -23.63
N GLU A 173 4.78 6.85 -22.98
CA GLU A 173 5.58 7.12 -21.79
C GLU A 173 6.82 7.99 -22.06
N LEU A 174 7.58 7.76 -23.13
CA LEU A 174 8.74 8.61 -23.47
C LEU A 174 8.28 10.05 -23.77
N PHE A 175 7.14 10.19 -24.44
CA PHE A 175 6.53 11.49 -24.69
C PHE A 175 6.06 12.15 -23.40
N ALA A 176 5.37 11.41 -22.52
CA ALA A 176 4.94 11.90 -21.22
C ALA A 176 6.13 12.34 -20.34
N LEU A 177 7.24 11.60 -20.38
CA LEU A 177 8.49 11.97 -19.69
C LEU A 177 9.06 13.28 -20.23
N ALA A 178 9.01 13.50 -21.54
CA ALA A 178 9.49 14.70 -22.20
C ALA A 178 8.63 15.95 -21.92
N CYS A 179 7.32 15.78 -21.73
CA CYS A 179 6.43 16.87 -21.29
C CYS A 179 6.72 17.33 -19.86
N GLY A 180 7.40 16.51 -19.05
CA GLY A 180 7.79 16.84 -17.69
C GLY A 180 6.66 16.74 -16.66
N ALA A 181 7.01 17.02 -15.40
CA ALA A 181 6.08 16.97 -14.28
C ALA A 181 5.13 18.17 -14.27
N THR A 182 3.91 17.97 -13.77
CA THR A 182 2.95 19.07 -13.58
C THR A 182 3.50 20.12 -12.62
N LEU A 183 3.34 21.41 -12.95
CA LEU A 183 3.81 22.54 -12.15
C LEU A 183 3.05 22.76 -10.83
N THR A 184 2.07 21.91 -10.53
CA THR A 184 1.23 21.96 -9.32
C THR A 184 1.61 20.81 -8.39
N PRO A 185 2.66 20.96 -7.56
CA PRO A 185 3.05 19.91 -6.62
C PRO A 185 1.93 19.67 -5.62
N ILE A 186 1.82 18.41 -5.20
CA ILE A 186 0.85 17.98 -4.19
C ILE A 186 1.63 17.63 -2.93
N SER A 187 1.33 18.33 -1.84
CA SER A 187 1.78 17.95 -0.50
C SER A 187 0.79 16.97 0.13
N VAL A 188 1.34 15.96 0.80
CA VAL A 188 0.60 14.99 1.59
C VAL A 188 1.31 14.77 2.92
N ASN A 189 0.54 14.60 3.99
CA ASN A 189 1.08 14.31 5.32
C ASN A 189 1.30 12.80 5.56
N SER A 190 0.88 11.95 4.63
CA SER A 190 1.17 10.52 4.62
C SER A 190 0.89 9.87 3.27
N CYS A 191 1.72 8.92 2.89
CA CYS A 191 1.53 8.09 1.69
C CYS A 191 1.98 6.65 1.92
N VAL A 192 1.59 5.76 1.01
CA VAL A 192 2.20 4.45 0.82
C VAL A 192 2.96 4.46 -0.49
N VAL A 193 4.18 3.96 -0.48
CA VAL A 193 5.02 3.76 -1.67
C VAL A 193 5.68 2.39 -1.52
N ASN A 194 5.52 1.51 -2.51
CA ASN A 194 6.10 0.16 -2.52
C ASN A 194 5.74 -0.64 -1.24
N GLY A 195 4.49 -0.57 -0.79
CA GLY A 195 3.99 -1.22 0.42
C GLY A 195 4.44 -0.59 1.75
N VAL A 196 5.34 0.38 1.72
CA VAL A 196 5.85 1.06 2.91
C VAL A 196 5.06 2.33 3.17
N ARG A 197 4.67 2.56 4.43
CA ARG A 197 3.88 3.72 4.83
C ARG A 197 4.76 4.83 5.39
N PHE A 198 4.70 5.99 4.76
CA PHE A 198 5.44 7.18 5.17
C PHE A 198 4.50 8.19 5.84
N PHE A 199 5.01 8.87 6.86
CA PHE A 199 4.33 9.96 7.57
C PHE A 199 5.25 11.17 7.65
N VAL A 200 4.66 12.36 7.57
CA VAL A 200 5.39 13.58 7.94
C VAL A 200 5.62 13.55 9.45
N ARG A 201 6.82 13.93 9.87
CA ARG A 201 7.29 13.89 11.27
C ARG A 201 6.27 14.44 12.27
N SER A 202 5.71 15.63 12.00
CA SER A 202 4.72 16.28 12.88
C SER A 202 3.43 15.47 13.09
N ARG A 203 3.11 14.56 12.17
CA ARG A 203 1.98 13.63 12.27
C ARG A 203 2.39 12.34 12.99
N ASP A 204 3.61 11.88 12.78
CA ASP A 204 4.14 10.68 13.45
C ASP A 204 4.32 10.91 14.95
N GLU A 205 4.83 12.07 15.36
CA GLU A 205 5.01 12.48 16.77
C GLU A 205 3.71 12.49 17.59
N ARG A 206 2.54 12.55 16.93
CA ARG A 206 1.23 12.53 17.59
C ARG A 206 0.67 11.12 17.80
N ARG A 207 1.37 10.09 17.34
CA ARG A 207 0.91 8.70 17.43
C ARG A 207 1.40 8.04 18.71
N ILE A 208 0.53 7.20 19.29
CA ILE A 208 0.83 6.42 20.51
C ILE A 208 1.89 5.34 20.20
N THR A 209 1.89 4.80 18.98
CA THR A 209 2.93 3.90 18.46
C THR A 209 3.62 4.56 17.28
N GLN A 210 4.91 4.81 17.43
CA GLN A 210 5.79 5.25 16.34
C GLN A 210 6.50 4.03 15.77
N ASN A 211 6.46 3.85 14.45
CA ASN A 211 7.23 2.80 13.79
C ASN A 211 8.69 3.22 13.54
N SER A 212 9.07 4.43 13.97
CA SER A 212 10.35 5.11 13.73
C SER A 212 11.51 4.58 14.60
N GLY A 213 11.42 3.34 15.10
CA GLY A 213 12.30 2.80 16.14
C GLY A 213 13.52 2.03 15.63
N ILE A 214 13.59 1.74 14.34
CA ILE A 214 14.75 1.07 13.74
C ILE A 214 15.59 2.15 13.10
N CYS A 215 16.76 2.42 13.69
CA CYS A 215 17.75 3.30 13.10
C CYS A 215 19.05 2.53 12.87
N SER A 216 19.69 2.79 11.73
CA SER A 216 21.03 2.27 11.42
C SER A 216 21.98 3.44 11.20
N PRO A 217 23.15 3.46 11.86
CA PRO A 217 24.21 4.42 11.55
C PRO A 217 24.87 4.07 10.21
N ASP A 218 25.25 5.08 9.43
CA ASP A 218 26.17 4.94 8.29
C ASP A 218 27.64 4.89 8.77
N GLU A 219 28.58 4.65 7.85
CA GLU A 219 30.03 4.64 8.10
C GLU A 219 30.52 5.95 8.72
N ASP A 220 29.84 7.07 8.43
CA ASP A 220 30.11 8.40 9.00
C ASP A 220 29.35 8.70 10.31
N GLY A 221 28.55 7.74 10.82
CA GLY A 221 27.82 7.88 12.08
C GLY A 221 26.48 8.64 11.99
N GLU A 222 26.05 9.00 10.78
CA GLU A 222 24.74 9.59 10.53
C GLU A 222 23.61 8.55 10.66
N MET A 223 22.53 8.92 11.35
CA MET A 223 21.46 7.99 11.73
C MET A 223 20.32 7.96 10.70
N TYR A 224 20.07 6.81 10.11
CA TYR A 224 18.98 6.60 9.15
C TYR A 224 17.82 5.91 9.85
N TYR A 225 16.62 6.49 9.77
CA TYR A 225 15.41 5.96 10.40
C TYR A 225 14.55 5.23 9.37
N GLY A 226 14.14 4.00 9.68
CA GLY A 226 13.20 3.17 8.90
C GLY A 226 11.76 3.27 9.39
#